data_AF-A0A8H5ILN8-F1
#
_entry.id   AF-A0A8H5ILN8-F1
#
_cell.length_a   1.000
_cell.length_b   1.000
_cell.length_c   1.000
_cell.angle_alpha   90.00
_cell.angle_beta   90.00
_cell.angle_gamma   90.00
#
_symmetry.space_group_name_H-M   'P 1'
#
loop_
_entity.id
_entity.type
_entity.pdbx_description
1 polymer ?
#
loop_
_entity_poly.entity_id
_entity_poly.type
_entity_poly.pdbx_seq_one_letter_code
_entity_poly.pdbx_strand_id
1 'polypeptide(L)'
;MSPSMFSFNIAFTQSVNPPDQTVVLNETELWYGIRRGGRNPNDFAPYVSSCEVISGTKNEFRRKLTLADGAVHTAAGEDLIQDVIIAPPLHVEAKTVTTGAKSTFLLSHGTVEKQDNERPELFLTAMYELKLDSVEPGTQAAKDIEVNYTALARGACENAVKDIRKWKTEGKLAIWQKEDKSALASPSSNSANFEAFDCFSTGTGSGADAGLYGDSTLASNRSSDFHSGLNFDFNMDHMTLDIIDMDGDSTIHASGGPPQQFPPSPEYSSSSVAASLASATRKIQFDGRQFPHVAALSKIILILEHHVRSKTHSMDEILRVNKACLTDLATIMDQDEYKACRSCHMTVCSVLDLILVLFEGMVQDQAWSHQRSSATTSPILQFGVFELDPEEQISMTKRILHKEVQRALKIVHEFSKDVRGTGADGQKRLVAQIGE
;
A
#
# COMPACT_ATOMS: atom_id res chain seq x y z
N MET A 1 2.67 24.22 27.38
CA MET A 1 1.41 23.45 27.26
C MET A 1 1.17 23.27 25.78
N SER A 2 1.20 22.04 25.26
CA SER A 2 0.80 21.80 23.87
C SER A 2 -0.69 22.12 23.76
N PRO A 3 -1.13 22.89 22.74
CA PRO A 3 -2.56 23.15 22.57
C PRO A 3 -3.29 21.82 22.45
N SER A 4 -4.35 21.63 23.24
CA SER A 4 -5.17 20.43 23.17
C SER A 4 -5.96 20.46 21.86
N MET A 5 -5.53 19.68 20.87
CA MET A 5 -6.25 19.52 19.62
C MET A 5 -7.48 18.64 19.85
N PHE A 6 -8.67 19.16 19.57
CA PHE A 6 -9.89 18.33 19.53
C PHE A 6 -9.91 17.50 18.25
N SER A 7 -10.20 16.21 18.40
CA SER A 7 -10.36 15.28 17.27
C SER A 7 -11.69 14.56 17.38
N PHE A 8 -12.41 14.47 16.27
CA PHE A 8 -13.66 13.73 16.19
C PHE A 8 -13.73 12.97 14.86
N ASN A 9 -13.84 11.66 14.95
CA ASN A 9 -13.88 10.78 13.79
C ASN A 9 -15.27 10.18 13.68
N ILE A 10 -15.82 10.18 12.47
CA ILE A 10 -17.14 9.61 12.21
C ILE A 10 -17.17 8.90 10.86
N ALA A 11 -17.94 7.82 10.82
CA ALA A 11 -18.29 7.12 9.60
C ALA A 11 -19.82 6.95 9.54
N PHE A 12 -20.39 7.15 8.36
CA PHE A 12 -21.80 6.86 8.10
C PHE A 12 -21.92 6.07 6.81
N THR A 13 -22.62 4.94 6.88
CA THR A 13 -22.86 4.03 5.75
C THR A 13 -24.35 3.97 5.44
N GLN A 14 -24.69 3.98 4.16
CA GLN A 14 -26.06 3.73 3.71
C GLN A 14 -26.11 2.78 2.52
N SER A 15 -27.25 2.11 2.36
CA SER A 15 -27.56 1.36 1.14
C SER A 15 -27.77 2.32 -0.03
N VAL A 16 -27.13 2.01 -1.16
CA VAL A 16 -27.24 2.76 -2.40
C VAL A 16 -28.47 2.34 -3.21
N ASN A 17 -29.01 1.15 -3.00
CA ASN A 17 -30.18 0.64 -3.72
C ASN A 17 -31.20 0.02 -2.77
N PRO A 18 -31.76 0.80 -1.81
CA PRO A 18 -32.81 0.27 -0.95
C PRO A 18 -34.06 -0.11 -1.77
N PRO A 19 -34.92 -1.02 -1.27
CA PRO A 19 -36.03 -1.58 -2.05
C PRO A 19 -37.03 -0.54 -2.57
N ASP A 20 -37.20 0.56 -1.83
CA ASP A 20 -38.10 1.68 -2.15
C ASP A 20 -37.58 2.56 -3.30
N GLN A 21 -36.31 2.44 -3.69
CA GLN A 21 -35.75 3.25 -4.75
C GLN A 21 -36.09 2.69 -6.14
N THR A 22 -36.61 3.52 -7.03
CA THR A 22 -36.92 3.12 -8.43
C THR A 22 -35.71 3.24 -9.36
N VAL A 23 -34.86 4.26 -9.15
CA VAL A 23 -33.61 4.46 -9.90
C VAL A 23 -32.49 3.67 -9.25
N VAL A 24 -32.19 2.50 -9.80
CA VAL A 24 -31.09 1.63 -9.34
C VAL A 24 -29.78 2.13 -9.92
N LEU A 25 -28.74 2.28 -9.09
CA LEU A 25 -27.37 2.54 -9.53
C LEU A 25 -26.59 1.24 -9.62
N ASN A 26 -25.83 1.04 -10.70
CA ASN A 26 -24.79 0.01 -10.73
C ASN A 26 -23.46 0.55 -10.16
N GLU A 27 -22.48 -0.34 -9.97
CA GLU A 27 -21.17 0.01 -9.42
C GLU A 27 -20.45 1.08 -10.24
N THR A 28 -20.49 0.97 -11.58
CA THR A 28 -19.82 1.92 -12.47
C THR A 28 -20.43 3.32 -12.36
N GLU A 29 -21.76 3.42 -12.29
CA GLU A 29 -22.47 4.69 -12.14
C GLU A 29 -22.20 5.34 -10.79
N LEU A 30 -22.29 4.54 -9.71
CA LEU A 30 -21.99 5.00 -8.36
C LEU A 30 -20.55 5.50 -8.26
N TRP A 31 -19.58 4.68 -8.70
CA TRP A 31 -18.17 5.03 -8.68
C TRP A 31 -17.88 6.29 -9.49
N TYR A 32 -18.48 6.42 -10.67
CA TYR A 32 -18.29 7.60 -11.50
C TYR A 32 -18.78 8.87 -10.81
N GLY A 33 -19.94 8.78 -10.14
CA GLY A 33 -20.48 9.84 -9.30
C GLY A 33 -19.52 10.24 -8.16
N ILE A 34 -19.04 9.27 -7.37
CA ILE A 34 -18.08 9.52 -6.28
C ILE A 34 -16.80 10.18 -6.81
N ARG A 35 -16.23 9.64 -7.88
CA ARG A 35 -15.03 10.17 -8.54
C ARG A 35 -15.21 11.61 -9.00
N ARG A 36 -16.40 11.96 -9.54
CA ARG A 36 -16.74 13.33 -9.94
C ARG A 36 -16.67 14.26 -8.74
N GLY A 37 -17.20 13.86 -7.59
CA GLY A 37 -17.16 14.64 -6.34
C GLY A 37 -15.77 14.82 -5.76
N GLY A 38 -14.90 13.84 -5.97
CA GLY A 38 -13.47 13.98 -5.69
C GLY A 38 -12.81 15.12 -6.47
N ARG A 39 -13.25 15.40 -7.70
CA ARG A 39 -12.70 16.50 -8.51
C ARG A 39 -13.50 17.81 -8.45
N ASN A 40 -14.80 17.70 -8.24
CA ASN A 40 -15.76 18.80 -8.35
C ASN A 40 -16.71 18.71 -7.15
N PRO A 41 -16.19 18.88 -5.92
CA PRO A 41 -16.98 18.73 -4.71
C PRO A 41 -18.13 19.75 -4.62
N ASN A 42 -18.02 20.90 -5.29
CA ASN A 42 -19.10 21.88 -5.43
C ASN A 42 -20.37 21.29 -6.09
N ASP A 43 -20.26 20.16 -6.81
CA ASP A 43 -21.43 19.48 -7.37
C ASP A 43 -22.23 18.72 -6.29
N PHE A 44 -21.61 18.39 -5.16
CA PHE A 44 -22.22 17.63 -4.04
C PHE A 44 -22.42 18.45 -2.76
N ALA A 45 -21.52 19.39 -2.52
CA ALA A 45 -21.41 20.13 -1.28
C ALA A 45 -21.75 21.60 -1.55
N PRO A 46 -22.99 22.05 -1.24
CA PRO A 46 -23.39 23.45 -1.46
C PRO A 46 -22.52 24.46 -0.70
N TYR A 47 -21.86 24.01 0.38
CA TYR A 47 -20.91 24.82 1.15
C TYR A 47 -19.54 24.96 0.47
N VAL A 48 -19.33 24.38 -0.71
CA VAL A 48 -18.15 24.59 -1.56
C VAL A 48 -18.57 25.42 -2.77
N SER A 49 -18.13 26.67 -2.84
CA SER A 49 -18.49 27.58 -3.93
C SER A 49 -17.73 27.24 -5.22
N SER A 50 -16.46 26.88 -5.11
CA SER A 50 -15.61 26.52 -6.24
C SER A 50 -14.52 25.53 -5.86
N CYS A 51 -13.99 24.84 -6.88
CA CYS A 51 -12.87 23.92 -6.75
C CYS A 51 -11.91 24.11 -7.91
N GLU A 52 -10.64 24.30 -7.61
CA GLU A 52 -9.56 24.41 -8.58
C GLU A 52 -8.53 23.30 -8.33
N VAL A 53 -8.18 22.53 -9.36
CA VAL A 53 -7.07 21.57 -9.28
C VAL A 53 -5.76 22.31 -9.56
N ILE A 54 -4.89 22.38 -8.57
CA ILE A 54 -3.65 23.17 -8.61
C ILE A 54 -2.52 22.37 -9.28
N SER A 55 -2.42 21.07 -8.96
CA SER A 55 -1.35 20.21 -9.48
C SER A 55 -1.71 18.73 -9.34
N GLY A 56 -1.02 17.88 -10.10
CA GLY A 56 -1.09 16.43 -9.97
C GLY A 56 -1.65 15.72 -11.19
N THR A 57 -2.11 14.50 -10.97
CA THR A 57 -2.51 13.53 -11.98
C THR A 57 -4.03 13.25 -11.94
N LYS A 58 -4.45 12.24 -12.72
CA LYS A 58 -5.83 11.76 -12.70
C LYS A 58 -6.24 11.15 -11.35
N ASN A 59 -5.34 10.54 -10.61
CA ASN A 59 -5.71 9.81 -9.39
C ASN A 59 -5.09 10.38 -8.12
N GLU A 60 -4.15 11.30 -8.25
CA GLU A 60 -3.50 11.94 -7.11
C GLU A 60 -3.26 13.39 -7.47
N PHE A 61 -3.93 14.32 -6.79
CA PHE A 61 -3.86 15.75 -7.11
C PHE A 61 -4.09 16.62 -5.90
N ARG A 62 -3.55 17.84 -5.95
CA ARG A 62 -3.83 18.89 -4.99
C ARG A 62 -4.91 19.80 -5.52
N ARG A 63 -5.91 20.09 -4.70
CA ARG A 63 -7.00 21.02 -5.03
C ARG A 63 -7.12 22.13 -3.99
N LYS A 64 -7.64 23.27 -4.45
CA LYS A 64 -8.08 24.40 -3.64
C LYS A 64 -9.60 24.45 -3.70
N LEU A 65 -10.23 24.45 -2.53
CA LEU A 65 -11.67 24.68 -2.40
C LEU A 65 -11.88 26.08 -1.83
N THR A 66 -12.77 26.85 -2.44
CA THR A 66 -13.28 28.07 -1.81
C THR A 66 -14.62 27.74 -1.17
N LEU A 67 -14.77 28.05 0.11
CA LEU A 67 -15.98 27.73 0.85
C LEU A 67 -17.05 28.81 0.69
N ALA A 68 -18.30 28.37 0.64
CA ALA A 68 -19.48 29.22 0.68
C ALA A 68 -19.99 29.36 2.12
N ASP A 69 -21.04 30.14 2.31
CA ASP A 69 -21.78 30.18 3.58
C ASP A 69 -22.30 28.78 3.95
N GLY A 70 -22.24 28.42 5.23
CA GLY A 70 -22.76 27.16 5.76
C GLY A 70 -21.72 26.06 5.98
N ALA A 71 -20.42 26.32 5.78
CA ALA A 71 -19.37 25.42 6.26
C ALA A 71 -19.33 25.42 7.80
N VAL A 72 -19.33 24.23 8.41
CA VAL A 72 -19.60 24.06 9.86
C VAL A 72 -18.52 24.70 10.75
N HIS A 73 -17.27 24.82 10.26
CA HIS A 73 -16.13 25.32 11.04
C HIS A 73 -15.14 26.18 10.24
N THR A 74 -15.58 26.80 9.15
CA THR A 74 -14.70 27.57 8.27
C THR A 74 -15.51 28.73 7.70
N ALA A 75 -14.95 29.94 7.72
CA ALA A 75 -15.71 31.11 7.31
C ALA A 75 -15.91 31.13 5.78
N ALA A 76 -16.98 31.77 5.33
CA ALA A 76 -17.22 31.93 3.89
C ALA A 76 -16.09 32.74 3.23
N GLY A 77 -15.69 32.30 2.04
CA GLY A 77 -14.57 32.89 1.30
C GLY A 77 -13.20 32.39 1.75
N GLU A 78 -13.10 31.55 2.78
CA GLU A 78 -11.84 30.90 3.13
C GLU A 78 -11.51 29.76 2.16
N ASP A 79 -10.20 29.59 1.98
CA ASP A 79 -9.65 28.60 1.08
C ASP A 79 -9.16 27.37 1.84
N LEU A 80 -9.56 26.18 1.40
CA LEU A 80 -9.11 24.89 1.91
C LEU A 80 -8.25 24.19 0.87
N ILE A 81 -6.97 23.95 1.20
CA ILE A 81 -6.08 23.17 0.34
C ILE A 81 -6.11 21.71 0.76
N GLN A 82 -6.36 20.81 -0.20
CA GLN A 82 -6.46 19.38 0.04
C GLN A 82 -5.61 18.58 -0.93
N ASP A 83 -4.93 17.56 -0.41
CA ASP A 83 -4.36 16.47 -1.19
C ASP A 83 -5.41 15.38 -1.38
N VAL A 84 -5.68 15.01 -2.63
CA VAL A 84 -6.75 14.07 -3.00
C VAL A 84 -6.14 12.84 -3.65
N ILE A 85 -6.54 11.67 -3.14
CA ILE A 85 -6.24 10.36 -3.71
C ILE A 85 -7.55 9.72 -4.15
N ILE A 86 -7.61 9.28 -5.39
CA ILE A 86 -8.68 8.49 -5.98
C ILE A 86 -8.11 7.10 -6.22
N ALA A 87 -8.62 6.11 -5.51
CA ALA A 87 -8.28 4.69 -5.68
C ALA A 87 -9.45 3.98 -6.38
N PRO A 88 -9.45 3.83 -7.71
CA PRO A 88 -10.58 3.23 -8.43
C PRO A 88 -10.65 1.71 -8.29
N PRO A 89 -11.85 1.10 -8.22
CA PRO A 89 -13.19 1.66 -7.99
C PRO A 89 -13.59 1.63 -6.49
N LEU A 90 -12.68 2.00 -5.60
CA LEU A 90 -12.80 1.80 -4.16
C LEU A 90 -13.17 3.08 -3.41
N HIS A 91 -12.30 4.09 -3.39
CA HIS A 91 -12.53 5.30 -2.60
C HIS A 91 -11.92 6.57 -3.16
N VAL A 92 -12.41 7.70 -2.66
CA VAL A 92 -11.79 9.02 -2.80
C VAL A 92 -11.48 9.53 -1.40
N GLU A 93 -10.22 9.78 -1.09
CA GLU A 93 -9.75 10.41 0.15
C GLU A 93 -9.26 11.82 -0.18
N ALA A 94 -9.67 12.80 0.63
CA ALA A 94 -9.13 14.16 0.60
C ALA A 94 -8.61 14.52 1.98
N LYS A 95 -7.33 14.91 2.06
CA LYS A 95 -6.65 15.33 3.28
C LYS A 95 -6.37 16.83 3.23
N THR A 96 -6.89 17.57 4.19
CA THR A 96 -6.57 18.99 4.36
C THR A 96 -5.11 19.16 4.72
N VAL A 97 -4.38 19.97 3.96
CA VAL A 97 -2.92 20.13 4.10
C VAL A 97 -2.55 20.77 5.43
N THR A 98 -3.33 21.76 5.89
CA THR A 98 -3.02 22.54 7.11
C THR A 98 -3.29 21.75 8.39
N THR A 99 -4.46 21.10 8.50
CA THR A 99 -4.89 20.42 9.73
C THR A 99 -4.63 18.91 9.71
N GLY A 100 -4.42 18.32 8.53
CA GLY A 100 -4.38 16.87 8.36
C GLY A 100 -5.72 16.18 8.63
N ALA A 101 -6.83 16.93 8.67
CA ALA A 101 -8.19 16.42 8.67
C ALA A 101 -8.47 15.67 7.35
N LYS A 102 -9.33 14.67 7.39
CA LYS A 102 -9.64 13.83 6.22
C LYS A 102 -11.13 13.72 5.96
N SER A 103 -11.48 13.57 4.69
CA SER A 103 -12.79 13.15 4.24
C SER A 103 -12.64 12.05 3.20
N THR A 104 -13.35 10.94 3.39
CA THR A 104 -13.25 9.77 2.50
C THR A 104 -14.64 9.29 2.11
N PHE A 105 -14.86 9.10 0.82
CA PHE A 105 -16.04 8.43 0.27
C PHE A 105 -15.62 7.06 -0.25
N LEU A 106 -16.19 6.00 0.32
CA LEU A 106 -15.86 4.61 0.05
C LEU A 106 -17.08 3.90 -0.55
N LEU A 107 -16.87 3.21 -1.68
CA LEU A 107 -17.81 2.27 -2.26
C LEU A 107 -17.52 0.88 -1.69
N SER A 108 -18.56 0.18 -1.24
CA SER A 108 -18.47 -1.23 -0.85
C SER A 108 -19.63 -2.04 -1.43
N HIS A 109 -19.42 -3.35 -1.56
CA HIS A 109 -20.41 -4.33 -1.98
C HIS A 109 -20.97 -5.05 -0.76
N GLY A 110 -22.22 -5.51 -0.86
CA GLY A 110 -22.77 -6.47 0.08
C GLY A 110 -22.13 -7.85 -0.04
N THR A 111 -22.38 -8.69 0.95
CA THR A 111 -21.78 -10.03 1.08
C THR A 111 -22.64 -11.13 0.46
N VAL A 112 -23.87 -10.84 0.05
CA VAL A 112 -24.80 -11.85 -0.48
C VAL A 112 -24.44 -12.19 -1.92
N GLU A 113 -24.25 -13.48 -2.19
CA GLU A 113 -24.01 -14.01 -3.53
C GLU A 113 -25.23 -13.71 -4.42
N LYS A 114 -25.03 -12.90 -5.46
CA LYS A 114 -26.13 -12.39 -6.29
C LYS A 114 -26.76 -13.50 -7.10
N GLN A 115 -28.08 -13.64 -7.01
CA GLN A 115 -28.83 -14.36 -8.04
C GLN A 115 -29.00 -13.49 -9.29
N ASP A 116 -29.11 -14.12 -10.45
CA ASP A 116 -29.38 -13.41 -11.70
C ASP A 116 -30.69 -12.60 -11.57
N ASN A 117 -30.62 -11.31 -11.92
CA ASN A 117 -31.69 -10.29 -11.82
C ASN A 117 -31.90 -9.63 -10.45
N GLU A 118 -31.07 -9.89 -9.44
CA GLU A 118 -31.13 -9.15 -8.18
C GLU A 118 -30.51 -7.76 -8.27
N ARG A 119 -31.02 -6.84 -7.45
CA ARG A 119 -30.51 -5.47 -7.38
C ARG A 119 -29.08 -5.49 -6.82
N PRO A 120 -28.15 -4.69 -7.36
CA PRO A 120 -26.81 -4.61 -6.80
C PRO A 120 -26.86 -4.12 -5.35
N GLU A 121 -26.40 -4.95 -4.42
CA GLU A 121 -26.18 -4.57 -3.04
C GLU A 121 -24.90 -3.74 -2.93
N LEU A 122 -25.07 -2.42 -2.94
CA LEU A 122 -23.99 -1.45 -2.88
C LEU A 122 -24.20 -0.55 -1.67
N PHE A 123 -23.10 -0.20 -1.01
CA PHE A 123 -23.09 0.73 0.10
C PHE A 123 -22.14 1.88 -0.18
N LEU A 124 -22.54 3.07 0.24
CA LEU A 124 -21.68 4.25 0.28
C LEU A 124 -21.37 4.55 1.74
N THR A 125 -20.08 4.68 2.06
CA THR A 125 -19.62 5.14 3.37
C THR A 125 -18.94 6.49 3.22
N ALA A 126 -19.41 7.48 3.98
CA ALA A 126 -18.72 8.76 4.16
C ALA A 126 -18.00 8.73 5.51
N MET A 127 -16.68 8.92 5.50
CA MET A 127 -15.82 8.95 6.68
C MET A 127 -15.17 10.31 6.80
N TYR A 128 -15.10 10.83 8.02
CA TYR A 128 -14.46 12.11 8.29
C TYR A 128 -13.58 12.01 9.53
N GLU A 129 -12.38 12.58 9.44
CA GLU A 129 -11.47 12.82 10.56
C GLU A 129 -11.37 14.34 10.75
N LEU A 130 -12.01 14.87 11.79
CA LEU A 130 -11.97 16.28 12.13
C LEU A 130 -10.84 16.55 13.12
N LYS A 131 -10.12 17.66 12.91
CA LYS A 131 -9.05 18.16 13.79
C LYS A 131 -9.20 19.67 13.96
N LEU A 132 -9.33 20.15 15.19
CA LEU A 132 -9.51 21.56 15.53
C LEU A 132 -8.60 21.95 16.69
N ASP A 133 -7.71 22.92 16.46
CA ASP A 133 -6.71 23.36 17.45
C ASP A 133 -7.28 24.26 18.55
N SER A 134 -8.45 24.85 18.33
CA SER A 134 -9.05 25.88 19.20
C SER A 134 -10.24 25.39 20.02
N VAL A 135 -10.45 24.08 20.09
CA VAL A 135 -11.58 23.46 20.79
C VAL A 135 -11.03 22.54 21.87
N GLU A 136 -11.47 22.74 23.11
CA GLU A 136 -11.10 21.87 24.21
C GLU A 136 -12.08 20.67 24.30
N PRO A 137 -11.59 19.42 24.39
CA PRO A 137 -12.44 18.25 24.58
C PRO A 137 -13.34 18.36 25.83
N GLY A 138 -14.58 17.89 25.72
CA GLY A 138 -15.55 17.87 26.82
C GLY A 138 -16.31 19.18 27.05
N THR A 139 -15.95 20.27 26.37
CA THR A 139 -16.69 21.54 26.39
C THR A 139 -18.03 21.43 25.66
N GLN A 140 -18.94 22.40 25.89
CA GLN A 140 -20.19 22.47 25.12
C GLN A 140 -19.93 22.68 23.62
N ALA A 141 -18.90 23.48 23.27
CA ALA A 141 -18.49 23.66 21.88
C ALA A 141 -18.09 22.33 21.22
N ALA A 142 -17.32 21.47 21.90
CA ALA A 142 -16.99 20.13 21.41
C ALA A 142 -18.24 19.28 21.16
N LYS A 143 -19.21 19.28 22.09
CA LYS A 143 -20.47 18.53 21.94
C LYS A 143 -21.30 19.03 20.76
N ASP A 144 -21.40 20.34 20.58
CA ASP A 144 -22.13 20.94 19.47
C ASP A 144 -21.48 20.57 18.13
N ILE A 145 -20.14 20.52 18.08
CA ILE A 145 -19.38 20.04 16.93
C ILE A 145 -19.72 18.57 16.64
N GLU A 146 -19.67 17.69 17.64
CA GLU A 146 -19.99 16.27 17.45
C GLU A 146 -21.38 16.06 16.85
N VAL A 147 -22.39 16.78 17.36
CA VAL A 147 -23.78 16.70 16.85
C VAL A 147 -23.87 17.20 15.41
N ASN A 148 -23.36 18.40 15.14
CA ASN A 148 -23.46 19.02 13.82
C ASN A 148 -22.64 18.27 12.77
N TYR A 149 -21.45 17.80 13.13
CA TYR A 149 -20.57 17.07 12.23
C TYR A 149 -21.11 15.66 11.94
N THR A 150 -21.80 15.05 12.91
CA THR A 150 -22.56 13.80 12.68
C THR A 150 -23.69 13.99 11.67
N ALA A 151 -24.46 15.07 11.81
CA ALA A 151 -25.51 15.40 10.85
C ALA A 151 -24.94 15.69 9.45
N LEU A 152 -23.79 16.36 9.39
CA LEU A 152 -23.07 16.61 8.13
C LEU A 152 -22.64 15.31 7.46
N ALA A 153 -21.99 14.39 8.18
CA ALA A 153 -21.52 13.13 7.59
C ALA A 153 -22.67 12.29 7.03
N ARG A 154 -23.78 12.21 7.77
CA ARG A 154 -25.02 11.58 7.32
C ARG A 154 -25.58 12.25 6.07
N GLY A 155 -25.76 13.57 6.12
CA GLY A 155 -26.32 14.35 5.03
C GLY A 155 -25.47 14.29 3.75
N ALA A 156 -24.15 14.33 3.88
CA ALA A 156 -23.22 14.21 2.76
C ALA A 156 -23.34 12.86 2.06
N CYS A 157 -23.46 11.78 2.82
CA CYS A 157 -23.68 10.45 2.26
C CYS A 157 -25.04 10.36 1.55
N GLU A 158 -26.13 10.71 2.24
CA GLU A 158 -27.51 10.68 1.73
C GLU A 158 -27.67 11.51 0.45
N ASN A 159 -27.18 12.74 0.47
CA ASN A 159 -27.27 13.66 -0.66
C ASN A 159 -26.40 13.18 -1.83
N ALA A 160 -25.20 12.64 -1.57
CA ALA A 160 -24.37 12.12 -2.64
C ALA A 160 -25.08 11.03 -3.46
N VAL A 161 -25.73 10.06 -2.79
CA VAL A 161 -26.48 9.02 -3.52
C VAL A 161 -27.68 9.62 -4.27
N LYS A 162 -28.41 10.56 -3.66
CA LYS A 162 -29.54 11.25 -4.32
C LYS A 162 -29.09 12.01 -5.57
N ASP A 163 -27.99 12.75 -5.47
CA ASP A 163 -27.45 13.55 -6.58
C ASP A 163 -26.92 12.67 -7.71
N ILE A 164 -26.23 11.56 -7.39
CA ILE A 164 -25.77 10.62 -8.41
C ILE A 164 -26.95 9.99 -9.15
N ARG A 165 -28.03 9.62 -8.44
CA ARG A 165 -29.26 9.14 -9.09
C ARG A 165 -29.89 10.20 -9.97
N LYS A 166 -29.93 11.45 -9.51
CA LYS A 166 -30.41 12.57 -10.32
C LYS A 166 -29.56 12.73 -11.59
N TRP A 167 -28.24 12.71 -11.48
CA TRP A 167 -27.34 12.79 -12.64
C TRP A 167 -27.47 11.61 -13.60
N LYS A 168 -27.79 10.41 -13.08
CA LYS A 168 -28.15 9.27 -13.93
C LYS A 168 -29.41 9.56 -14.72
N THR A 169 -30.48 10.01 -14.06
CA THR A 169 -31.76 10.30 -14.74
C THR A 169 -31.66 11.44 -15.74
N GLU A 170 -30.79 12.42 -15.48
CA GLU A 170 -30.52 13.55 -16.38
C GLU A 170 -29.54 13.18 -17.52
N GLY A 171 -29.00 11.96 -17.54
CA GLY A 171 -28.01 11.52 -18.53
C GLY A 171 -26.61 12.13 -18.37
N LYS A 172 -26.38 12.95 -17.34
CA LYS A 172 -25.10 13.63 -17.08
C LYS A 172 -23.95 12.64 -16.87
N LEU A 173 -24.19 11.54 -16.15
CA LEU A 173 -23.15 10.51 -15.94
C LEU A 173 -22.63 9.96 -17.27
N ALA A 174 -23.51 9.68 -18.23
CA ALA A 174 -23.12 9.15 -19.53
C ALA A 174 -22.37 10.19 -20.38
N ILE A 175 -22.78 11.46 -20.33
CA ILE A 175 -22.10 12.57 -21.01
C ILE A 175 -20.67 12.71 -20.50
N TRP A 176 -20.50 12.83 -19.18
CA TRP A 176 -19.18 12.98 -18.57
C TRP A 176 -18.28 11.77 -18.81
N GLN A 177 -18.83 10.55 -18.77
CA GLN A 177 -18.08 9.35 -19.14
C GLN A 177 -17.54 9.39 -20.57
N LYS A 178 -18.31 9.97 -21.50
CA LYS A 178 -17.88 10.14 -22.90
C LYS A 178 -16.81 11.22 -23.02
N GLU A 179 -16.98 12.35 -22.34
CA GLU A 179 -15.99 13.44 -22.30
C GLU A 179 -14.64 12.95 -21.80
N ASP A 180 -14.62 12.22 -20.67
CA ASP A 180 -13.41 11.60 -20.12
C ASP A 180 -12.71 10.68 -21.13
N LYS A 181 -13.47 9.82 -21.83
CA LYS A 181 -12.94 8.91 -22.85
C LYS A 181 -12.38 9.67 -24.05
N SER A 182 -13.02 10.77 -24.46
CA SER A 182 -12.56 11.61 -25.57
C SER A 182 -11.32 12.43 -25.24
N ALA A 183 -11.19 12.89 -24.00
CA ALA A 183 -9.98 13.57 -23.50
C ALA A 183 -8.77 12.61 -23.47
N LEU A 184 -9.00 11.32 -23.22
CA LEU A 184 -7.99 10.26 -23.31
C LEU A 184 -7.60 9.90 -24.75
N ALA A 185 -8.50 10.10 -25.73
CA ALA A 185 -8.28 9.74 -27.12
C ALA A 185 -7.68 10.86 -27.98
N SER A 186 -7.57 12.08 -27.44
CA SER A 186 -6.99 13.23 -28.13
C SER A 186 -5.47 13.24 -27.90
N PRO A 187 -4.62 13.11 -28.92
CA PRO A 187 -3.18 13.29 -28.75
C PRO A 187 -2.94 14.76 -28.44
N SER A 188 -2.57 15.06 -27.20
CA SER A 188 -2.16 16.42 -26.82
C SER A 188 -0.85 16.74 -27.54
N SER A 189 -0.98 17.37 -28.71
CA SER A 189 0.08 18.13 -29.36
C SER A 189 0.42 19.33 -28.48
N ASN A 190 1.35 19.14 -27.54
CA ASN A 190 2.19 20.17 -26.94
C ASN A 190 3.29 19.49 -26.12
N SER A 191 4.15 18.73 -26.80
CA SER A 191 5.49 18.40 -26.31
C SER A 191 6.49 19.30 -27.02
N ALA A 192 6.67 20.51 -26.51
CA ALA A 192 7.86 21.28 -26.82
C ALA A 192 9.05 20.64 -26.08
N ASN A 193 9.98 20.12 -26.88
CA ASN A 193 11.39 19.85 -26.59
C ASN A 193 11.74 18.87 -25.46
N PHE A 194 11.98 17.61 -25.85
CA PHE A 194 13.12 16.86 -25.32
C PHE A 194 13.59 15.85 -26.38
N GLU A 195 14.48 16.30 -27.27
CA GLU A 195 15.26 15.42 -28.13
C GLU A 195 16.55 14.98 -27.43
N ALA A 196 17.04 13.82 -27.87
CA ALA A 196 18.36 13.21 -27.66
C ALA A 196 18.44 12.33 -26.38
N PHE A 197 18.66 11.02 -26.47
CA PHE A 197 19.73 10.35 -27.19
C PHE A 197 19.41 8.84 -27.34
N ASP A 198 19.29 8.38 -28.58
CA ASP A 198 19.46 6.98 -28.97
C ASP A 198 20.92 6.83 -29.41
N CYS A 199 21.75 6.15 -28.62
CA CYS A 199 23.12 5.83 -29.02
C CYS A 199 23.64 4.60 -28.26
N PHE A 200 23.55 3.43 -28.91
CA PHE A 200 24.66 2.52 -29.24
C PHE A 200 24.26 1.05 -29.19
N SER A 201 24.25 0.43 -30.36
CA SER A 201 24.63 -0.96 -30.57
C SER A 201 25.86 -1.02 -31.46
N THR A 202 26.68 -2.03 -31.21
CA THR A 202 27.84 -2.56 -31.97
C THR A 202 29.22 -1.93 -31.70
N GLY A 203 30.16 -2.82 -31.35
CA GLY A 203 31.59 -2.52 -31.17
C GLY A 203 32.35 -3.73 -30.61
N THR A 204 32.76 -4.63 -31.49
CA THR A 204 33.67 -5.78 -31.25
C THR A 204 35.13 -5.35 -31.08
N GLY A 205 35.91 -6.07 -30.25
CA GLY A 205 37.34 -6.28 -30.52
C GLY A 205 38.35 -6.17 -29.36
N SER A 206 38.81 -7.34 -28.88
CA SER A 206 40.20 -7.79 -28.62
C SER A 206 41.29 -6.85 -28.07
N GLY A 207 42.02 -7.33 -27.04
CA GLY A 207 43.43 -7.00 -26.81
C GLY A 207 43.93 -7.24 -25.37
N ALA A 208 45.06 -7.95 -25.22
CA ALA A 208 45.81 -8.29 -23.99
C ALA A 208 46.26 -7.02 -23.19
N ASP A 209 46.70 -7.07 -21.93
CA ASP A 209 47.87 -7.80 -21.40
C ASP A 209 47.99 -7.62 -19.86
N ALA A 210 48.96 -8.34 -19.29
CA ALA A 210 49.22 -8.70 -17.89
C ALA A 210 49.57 -7.60 -16.86
N GLY A 211 49.43 -7.96 -15.57
CA GLY A 211 50.52 -7.73 -14.60
C GLY A 211 50.19 -7.15 -13.20
N LEU A 212 50.42 -7.99 -12.18
CA LEU A 212 51.14 -7.71 -10.92
C LEU A 212 50.47 -7.01 -9.70
N TYR A 213 50.32 -7.83 -8.64
CA TYR A 213 50.62 -7.64 -7.20
C TYR A 213 50.38 -6.29 -6.49
N GLY A 214 49.69 -6.36 -5.34
CA GLY A 214 49.73 -5.32 -4.30
C GLY A 214 48.77 -5.59 -3.14
N ASP A 215 49.20 -6.42 -2.20
CA ASP A 215 48.57 -6.72 -0.90
C ASP A 215 48.54 -5.48 0.01
N SER A 216 47.43 -5.24 0.72
CA SER A 216 47.42 -4.49 1.99
C SER A 216 46.08 -4.62 2.71
N THR A 217 46.14 -5.37 3.79
CA THR A 217 45.18 -5.47 4.89
C THR A 217 45.18 -4.18 5.72
N LEU A 218 44.00 -3.67 6.10
CA LEU A 218 43.82 -2.95 7.36
C LEU A 218 42.33 -2.82 7.72
N ALA A 219 41.99 -3.48 8.82
CA ALA A 219 40.74 -3.33 9.54
C ALA A 219 40.69 -1.96 10.23
N SER A 220 39.50 -1.33 10.28
CA SER A 220 39.02 -0.72 11.51
C SER A 220 37.54 -0.37 11.46
N ASN A 221 36.84 -0.95 12.44
CA ASN A 221 35.50 -0.70 12.94
C ASN A 221 35.02 0.76 12.89
N ARG A 222 33.76 0.94 12.48
CA ARG A 222 32.80 1.82 13.18
C ARG A 222 31.37 1.31 12.98
N SER A 223 30.77 0.96 14.12
CA SER A 223 29.42 0.45 14.31
C SER A 223 28.40 1.60 14.32
N SER A 224 27.29 1.45 13.60
CA SER A 224 26.03 2.14 13.89
C SER A 224 24.84 1.19 13.71
N ASP A 225 24.41 0.64 14.83
CA ASP A 225 23.06 0.22 15.25
C ASP A 225 21.99 -0.05 14.17
N PHE A 226 21.95 -1.29 13.69
CA PHE A 226 20.77 -1.93 13.08
C PHE A 226 20.16 -3.04 13.96
N HIS A 227 20.29 -2.92 15.28
CA HIS A 227 19.66 -3.84 16.22
C HIS A 227 18.59 -3.13 17.07
N SER A 228 17.34 -3.22 16.61
CA SER A 228 16.19 -3.24 17.50
C SER A 228 15.16 -4.25 16.97
N GLY A 229 15.28 -5.46 17.51
CA GLY A 229 14.25 -6.48 17.41
C GLY A 229 13.07 -6.13 18.30
N LEU A 230 11.88 -6.29 17.73
CA LEU A 230 10.71 -7.00 18.28
C LEU A 230 10.48 -6.90 19.80
N ASN A 231 9.48 -6.11 20.18
CA ASN A 231 8.62 -6.44 21.31
C ASN A 231 7.17 -6.54 20.81
N PHE A 232 6.56 -7.69 21.04
CA PHE A 232 5.12 -7.90 20.94
C PHE A 232 4.52 -7.45 22.26
N ASP A 233 3.62 -6.46 22.22
CA ASP A 233 2.80 -6.12 23.37
C ASP A 233 1.34 -6.14 22.91
N PHE A 234 0.62 -7.18 23.36
CA PHE A 234 -0.84 -7.23 23.30
C PHE A 234 -1.33 -6.55 24.58
N ASN A 235 -1.81 -5.31 24.47
CA ASN A 235 -2.58 -4.72 25.54
C ASN A 235 -4.07 -4.97 25.25
N MET A 236 -4.65 -5.88 26.04
CA MET A 236 -6.01 -6.43 25.90
C MET A 236 -6.84 -6.15 27.15
N ASP A 237 -6.68 -4.96 27.74
CA ASP A 237 -7.51 -4.50 28.85
C ASP A 237 -8.54 -3.48 28.33
N HIS A 238 -9.80 -3.68 28.74
CA HIS A 238 -11.04 -2.96 28.37
C HIS A 238 -11.91 -3.58 27.26
N MET A 239 -12.29 -4.85 27.44
CA MET A 239 -13.64 -5.29 27.07
C MET A 239 -14.37 -5.79 28.31
N THR A 240 -15.14 -4.90 28.93
CA THR A 240 -16.15 -5.26 29.92
C THR A 240 -17.39 -5.67 29.14
N LEU A 241 -17.62 -6.98 29.03
CA LEU A 241 -18.86 -7.55 28.52
C LEU A 241 -19.88 -7.57 29.66
N ASP A 242 -20.98 -6.85 29.50
CA ASP A 242 -22.17 -6.97 30.35
C ASP A 242 -22.72 -8.39 30.24
N ILE A 243 -22.66 -9.11 31.36
CA ILE A 243 -23.23 -10.44 31.53
C ILE A 243 -24.72 -10.28 31.78
N ILE A 244 -25.54 -10.83 30.88
CA ILE A 244 -26.96 -11.09 31.12
C ILE A 244 -27.03 -12.40 31.92
N ASP A 245 -27.55 -12.32 33.14
CA ASP A 245 -27.89 -13.46 34.01
C ASP A 245 -28.90 -14.38 33.32
N MET A 246 -28.54 -15.65 33.20
CA MET A 246 -29.51 -16.74 33.12
C MET A 246 -29.07 -17.87 34.05
N ASP A 247 -29.87 -18.05 35.11
CA ASP A 247 -29.83 -19.16 36.04
C ASP A 247 -29.97 -20.51 35.33
N GLY A 248 -29.12 -21.47 35.70
CA GLY A 248 -29.14 -22.82 35.13
C GLY A 248 -28.20 -23.77 35.88
N ASP A 249 -28.65 -24.21 37.04
CA ASP A 249 -28.04 -25.20 37.92
C ASP A 249 -27.69 -26.51 37.16
N SER A 250 -26.42 -26.90 37.16
CA SER A 250 -25.96 -28.23 36.74
C SER A 250 -24.55 -28.54 37.26
N THR A 251 -24.51 -29.12 38.45
CA THR A 251 -23.37 -29.83 39.05
C THR A 251 -22.83 -30.95 38.14
N ILE A 252 -21.55 -30.89 37.76
CA ILE A 252 -20.81 -32.05 37.25
C ILE A 252 -19.48 -32.20 38.01
N HIS A 253 -19.28 -33.39 38.55
CA HIS A 253 -18.12 -33.83 39.33
C HIS A 253 -16.81 -33.84 38.52
N ALA A 254 -15.77 -33.20 39.07
CA ALA A 254 -14.40 -33.31 38.59
C ALA A 254 -13.67 -34.46 39.29
N SER A 255 -13.30 -35.49 38.54
CA SER A 255 -12.33 -36.51 38.95
C SER A 255 -11.00 -36.23 38.24
N GLY A 256 -9.98 -35.89 39.03
CA GLY A 256 -8.64 -35.58 38.54
C GLY A 256 -7.85 -36.83 38.09
N GLY A 257 -7.20 -36.70 36.94
CA GLY A 257 -6.12 -37.58 36.47
C GLY A 257 -4.93 -36.73 36.02
N PRO A 258 -3.68 -37.22 36.14
CA PRO A 258 -2.48 -36.45 35.85
C PRO A 258 -2.29 -36.22 34.35
N PRO A 259 -1.57 -35.16 33.94
CA PRO A 259 -1.43 -34.79 32.53
C PRO A 259 -0.59 -35.83 31.76
N GLN A 260 -1.12 -36.28 30.62
CA GLN A 260 -0.35 -37.05 29.64
C GLN A 260 0.73 -36.16 29.01
N GLN A 261 1.98 -36.63 29.07
CA GLN A 261 3.11 -36.05 28.35
C GLN A 261 2.92 -36.23 26.83
N PHE A 262 2.99 -35.12 26.09
CA PHE A 262 3.07 -35.14 24.64
C PHE A 262 4.45 -35.63 24.18
N PRO A 263 4.53 -36.35 23.04
CA PRO A 263 5.82 -36.71 22.44
C PRO A 263 6.54 -35.45 21.92
N PRO A 264 7.89 -35.43 21.93
CA PRO A 264 8.65 -34.31 21.39
C PRO A 264 8.44 -34.21 19.86
N SER A 265 8.14 -32.99 19.40
CA SER A 265 8.05 -32.65 17.97
C SER A 265 9.39 -32.93 17.25
N PRO A 266 9.35 -33.35 15.97
CA PRO A 266 10.57 -33.62 15.21
C PRO A 266 11.32 -32.32 14.93
N GLU A 267 12.62 -32.33 15.18
CA GLU A 267 13.55 -31.25 14.84
C GLU A 267 13.57 -31.04 13.31
N TYR A 268 12.93 -29.97 12.85
CA TYR A 268 13.00 -29.54 11.46
C TYR A 268 14.42 -29.01 11.17
N SER A 269 15.16 -29.78 10.37
CA SER A 269 16.54 -29.46 9.98
C SER A 269 16.60 -28.27 9.02
N SER A 270 17.44 -27.28 9.34
CA SER A 270 17.80 -26.09 8.55
C SER A 270 18.52 -26.36 7.21
N SER A 271 18.33 -27.55 6.62
CA SER A 271 19.13 -28.10 5.51
C SER A 271 18.64 -27.72 4.11
N SER A 272 17.39 -27.27 3.94
CA SER A 272 16.79 -27.06 2.61
C SER A 272 17.35 -25.83 1.88
N VAL A 273 17.59 -24.73 2.61
CA VAL A 273 18.06 -23.46 2.03
C VAL A 273 19.51 -23.56 1.56
N ALA A 274 20.36 -24.26 2.33
CA ALA A 274 21.75 -24.51 1.98
C ALA A 274 21.88 -25.41 0.73
N ALA A 275 20.96 -26.36 0.55
CA ALA A 275 20.91 -27.24 -0.63
C ALA A 275 20.47 -26.49 -1.90
N SER A 276 19.47 -25.61 -1.82
CA SER A 276 19.10 -24.72 -2.93
C SER A 276 20.23 -23.73 -3.27
N LEU A 277 20.97 -23.24 -2.28
CA LEU A 277 22.17 -22.42 -2.48
C LEU A 277 23.28 -23.16 -3.23
N ALA A 278 23.48 -24.46 -2.98
CA ALA A 278 24.55 -25.24 -3.59
C ALA A 278 24.27 -25.57 -5.08
N SER A 279 23.01 -25.71 -5.48
CA SER A 279 22.62 -26.14 -6.83
C SER A 279 22.71 -25.03 -7.89
N ALA A 280 22.49 -23.76 -7.50
CA ALA A 280 22.42 -22.62 -8.43
C ALA A 280 23.78 -22.02 -8.84
N THR A 281 24.91 -22.47 -8.29
CA THR A 281 26.20 -21.74 -8.38
C THR A 281 27.17 -22.25 -9.47
N ARG A 282 26.69 -22.82 -10.58
CA ARG A 282 27.59 -23.29 -11.66
C ARG A 282 27.63 -22.33 -12.87
N LYS A 283 28.79 -21.67 -13.02
CA LYS A 283 29.30 -20.85 -14.15
C LYS A 283 29.00 -19.34 -14.14
N ILE A 284 29.63 -18.61 -13.23
CA ILE A 284 30.13 -17.25 -13.51
C ILE A 284 31.50 -17.11 -12.82
N GLN A 285 32.60 -17.16 -13.59
CA GLN A 285 33.94 -16.84 -13.07
C GLN A 285 34.17 -15.34 -13.26
N PHE A 286 33.63 -14.55 -12.34
CA PHE A 286 34.04 -13.17 -12.13
C PHE A 286 35.18 -13.18 -11.11
N ASP A 287 36.20 -12.34 -11.27
CA ASP A 287 37.28 -12.23 -10.28
C ASP A 287 36.75 -11.49 -9.05
N GLY A 288 35.94 -12.19 -8.24
CA GLY A 288 35.14 -11.67 -7.12
C GLY A 288 35.95 -11.09 -5.97
N ARG A 289 37.27 -10.98 -6.12
CA ARG A 289 38.17 -10.34 -5.17
C ARG A 289 38.17 -8.82 -5.26
N GLN A 290 37.81 -8.23 -6.41
CA GLN A 290 37.83 -6.77 -6.58
C GLN A 290 36.54 -6.06 -6.18
N PHE A 291 35.38 -6.73 -6.25
CA PHE A 291 34.08 -6.12 -5.94
C PHE A 291 33.17 -7.12 -5.20
N PRO A 292 33.35 -7.29 -3.87
CA PRO A 292 32.59 -8.29 -3.10
C PRO A 292 31.08 -8.03 -3.14
N HIS A 293 30.65 -6.78 -3.19
CA HIS A 293 29.24 -6.39 -3.31
C HIS A 293 28.62 -6.80 -4.66
N VAL A 294 29.36 -6.74 -5.77
CA VAL A 294 28.88 -7.20 -7.09
C VAL A 294 28.63 -8.71 -7.04
N ALA A 295 29.59 -9.47 -6.53
CA ALA A 295 29.45 -10.93 -6.42
C ALA A 295 28.27 -11.32 -5.52
N ALA A 296 28.06 -10.60 -4.43
CA ALA A 296 26.93 -10.81 -3.53
C ALA A 296 25.58 -10.50 -4.23
N LEU A 297 25.47 -9.38 -4.95
CA LEU A 297 24.28 -9.03 -5.71
C LEU A 297 23.98 -10.05 -6.83
N SER A 298 25.00 -10.49 -7.57
CA SER A 298 24.84 -11.53 -8.59
C SER A 298 24.34 -12.85 -7.99
N LYS A 299 24.79 -13.21 -6.78
CA LYS A 299 24.30 -14.40 -6.08
C LYS A 299 22.81 -14.26 -5.72
N ILE A 300 22.38 -13.09 -5.25
CA ILE A 300 20.96 -12.81 -4.96
C ILE A 300 20.13 -12.94 -6.24
N ILE A 301 20.58 -12.37 -7.36
CA ILE A 301 19.91 -12.48 -8.66
C ILE A 301 19.74 -13.96 -9.06
N LEU A 302 20.80 -14.76 -8.99
CA LEU A 302 20.73 -16.17 -9.37
C LEU A 302 19.73 -16.97 -8.52
N ILE A 303 19.66 -16.67 -7.21
CA ILE A 303 18.69 -17.29 -6.32
C ILE A 303 17.27 -16.89 -6.73
N LEU A 304 17.00 -15.60 -6.92
CA LEU A 304 15.66 -15.12 -7.27
C LEU A 304 15.22 -15.62 -8.66
N GLU A 305 16.10 -15.55 -9.66
CA GLU A 305 15.81 -16.07 -11.00
C GLU A 305 15.48 -17.56 -10.99
N HIS A 306 16.16 -18.35 -10.16
CA HIS A 306 15.85 -19.77 -10.01
C HIS A 306 14.39 -19.96 -9.55
N HIS A 307 13.96 -19.19 -8.54
CA HIS A 307 12.59 -19.26 -8.03
C HIS A 307 11.54 -18.74 -9.02
N VAL A 308 11.89 -17.73 -9.82
CA VAL A 308 11.01 -17.22 -10.89
C VAL A 308 10.81 -18.29 -11.98
N ARG A 309 11.87 -19.04 -12.33
CA ARG A 309 11.82 -20.04 -13.41
C ARG A 309 11.14 -21.35 -13.01
N SER A 310 11.29 -21.78 -11.76
CA SER A 310 10.78 -23.07 -11.25
C SER A 310 9.26 -23.11 -11.11
N LYS A 311 8.58 -21.96 -10.91
CA LYS A 311 7.11 -21.80 -10.86
C LYS A 311 6.34 -22.70 -9.87
N THR A 312 7.00 -23.42 -8.97
CA THR A 312 6.38 -24.43 -8.11
C THR A 312 6.62 -24.21 -6.62
N HIS A 313 6.80 -22.97 -6.19
CA HIS A 313 7.09 -22.67 -4.80
C HIS A 313 5.85 -22.41 -3.98
N SER A 314 5.85 -22.95 -2.75
CA SER A 314 4.85 -22.56 -1.76
C SER A 314 5.00 -21.08 -1.41
N MET A 315 3.90 -20.44 -1.01
CA MET A 315 3.91 -19.05 -0.56
C MET A 315 4.95 -18.80 0.53
N ASP A 316 5.04 -19.67 1.53
CA ASP A 316 5.98 -19.54 2.64
C ASP A 316 7.43 -19.57 2.18
N GLU A 317 7.73 -20.39 1.17
CA GLU A 317 9.07 -20.45 0.57
C GLU A 317 9.42 -19.15 -0.14
N ILE A 318 8.52 -18.59 -0.94
CA ILE A 318 8.74 -17.32 -1.64
C ILE A 318 8.92 -16.18 -0.63
N LEU A 319 8.06 -16.09 0.38
CA LEU A 319 8.16 -15.08 1.44
C LEU A 319 9.48 -15.18 2.20
N ARG A 320 9.90 -16.40 2.55
CA ARG A 320 11.18 -16.65 3.23
C ARG A 320 12.37 -16.23 2.37
N VAL A 321 12.36 -16.55 1.07
CA VAL A 321 13.43 -16.19 0.13
C VAL A 321 13.48 -14.68 -0.09
N ASN A 322 12.35 -14.04 -0.38
CA ASN A 322 12.28 -12.58 -0.56
C ASN A 322 12.78 -11.84 0.68
N LYS A 323 12.36 -12.27 1.88
CA LYS A 323 12.82 -11.68 3.15
C LYS A 323 14.32 -11.82 3.35
N ALA A 324 14.89 -13.00 3.06
CA ALA A 324 16.34 -13.22 3.15
C ALA A 324 17.09 -12.32 2.15
N CYS A 325 16.67 -12.31 0.89
CA CYS A 325 17.28 -11.48 -0.15
C CYS A 325 17.19 -9.98 0.14
N LEU A 326 16.06 -9.48 0.68
CA LEU A 326 15.92 -8.08 1.08
C LEU A 326 16.84 -7.71 2.25
N THR A 327 17.05 -8.65 3.19
CA THR A 327 17.97 -8.45 4.32
C THR A 327 19.42 -8.40 3.85
N ASP A 328 19.81 -9.33 2.97
CA ASP A 328 21.14 -9.36 2.36
C ASP A 328 21.37 -8.11 1.49
N LEU A 329 20.38 -7.71 0.70
CA LEU A 329 20.43 -6.50 -0.13
C LEU A 329 20.63 -5.25 0.72
N ALA A 330 19.87 -5.07 1.80
CA ALA A 330 20.04 -3.95 2.72
C ALA A 330 21.45 -3.94 3.35
N THR A 331 21.98 -5.11 3.70
CA THR A 331 23.34 -5.25 4.23
C THR A 331 24.39 -4.87 3.20
N ILE A 332 24.22 -5.25 1.93
CA ILE A 332 25.13 -4.88 0.84
C ILE A 332 25.09 -3.37 0.58
N MET A 333 23.89 -2.78 0.58
CA MET A 333 23.71 -1.35 0.33
C MET A 333 24.35 -0.47 1.40
N ASP A 334 24.50 -0.98 2.62
CA ASP A 334 25.16 -0.24 3.69
C ASP A 334 26.69 -0.24 3.61
N GLN A 335 27.29 -1.13 2.81
CA GLN A 335 28.74 -1.20 2.63
C GLN A 335 29.30 0.05 1.93
N ASP A 336 30.43 0.57 2.41
CA ASP A 336 31.09 1.74 1.82
C ASP A 336 31.57 1.46 0.39
N GLU A 337 31.98 0.22 0.11
CA GLU A 337 32.39 -0.22 -1.21
C GLU A 337 31.22 -0.20 -2.21
N TYR A 338 30.00 -0.48 -1.75
CA TYR A 338 28.80 -0.35 -2.58
C TYR A 338 28.49 1.13 -2.85
N LYS A 339 28.53 1.97 -1.81
CA LYS A 339 28.25 3.42 -1.92
C LYS A 339 29.22 4.13 -2.89
N ALA A 340 30.44 3.60 -3.03
CA ALA A 340 31.42 4.07 -4.00
C ALA A 340 31.21 3.53 -5.44
N CYS A 341 30.37 2.52 -5.63
CA CYS A 341 30.23 1.76 -6.87
C CYS A 341 28.94 2.11 -7.65
N ARG A 342 29.05 2.97 -8.66
CA ARG A 342 27.90 3.43 -9.46
C ARG A 342 27.23 2.34 -10.32
N SER A 343 27.98 1.32 -10.73
CA SER A 343 27.45 0.26 -11.60
C SER A 343 26.47 -0.67 -10.89
N CYS A 344 26.54 -0.75 -9.56
CA CYS A 344 25.72 -1.67 -8.77
C CYS A 344 24.26 -1.24 -8.62
N HIS A 345 23.95 0.02 -8.89
CA HIS A 345 22.59 0.52 -8.87
C HIS A 345 21.68 -0.27 -9.84
N MET A 346 22.16 -0.57 -11.04
CA MET A 346 21.40 -1.36 -12.01
C MET A 346 21.17 -2.79 -11.52
N THR A 347 22.17 -3.39 -10.89
CA THR A 347 22.06 -4.74 -10.31
C THR A 347 21.07 -4.78 -9.15
N VAL A 348 21.02 -3.73 -8.32
CA VAL A 348 20.01 -3.59 -7.25
C VAL A 348 18.61 -3.45 -7.84
N CYS A 349 18.43 -2.66 -8.91
CA CYS A 349 17.15 -2.62 -9.62
C CYS A 349 16.72 -4.00 -10.11
N SER A 350 17.63 -4.79 -10.69
CA SER A 350 17.32 -6.16 -11.13
C SER A 350 16.92 -7.09 -9.98
N VAL A 351 17.58 -6.98 -8.83
CA VAL A 351 17.18 -7.75 -7.62
C VAL A 351 15.75 -7.37 -7.18
N LEU A 352 15.45 -6.08 -7.11
CA LEU A 352 14.13 -5.59 -6.69
C LEU A 352 13.04 -5.99 -7.69
N ASP A 353 13.32 -5.93 -8.99
CA ASP A 353 12.41 -6.35 -10.04
C ASP A 353 12.06 -7.85 -9.92
N LEU A 354 13.07 -8.71 -9.73
CA LEU A 354 12.84 -10.15 -9.53
C LEU A 354 12.01 -10.45 -8.28
N ILE A 355 12.22 -9.71 -7.19
CA ILE A 355 11.41 -9.82 -5.97
C ILE A 355 9.95 -9.44 -6.25
N LEU A 356 9.72 -8.37 -7.03
CA LEU A 356 8.38 -7.95 -7.43
C LEU A 356 7.70 -8.97 -8.33
N VAL A 357 8.42 -9.56 -9.29
CA VAL A 357 7.91 -10.64 -10.15
C VAL A 357 7.46 -11.85 -9.32
N LEU A 358 8.23 -12.23 -8.29
CA LEU A 358 7.82 -13.31 -7.38
C LEU A 358 6.56 -12.97 -6.58
N PHE A 359 6.44 -11.73 -6.09
CA PHE A 359 5.23 -11.28 -5.41
C PHE A 359 4.02 -11.22 -6.34
N GLU A 360 4.20 -10.76 -7.58
CA GLU A 360 3.14 -10.73 -8.57
C GLU A 360 2.64 -12.14 -8.89
N GLY A 361 3.55 -13.11 -9.06
CA GLY A 361 3.20 -14.52 -9.23
C GLY A 361 2.35 -15.06 -8.08
N MET A 362 2.72 -14.75 -6.83
CA MET A 362 1.92 -15.14 -5.65
C MET A 362 0.49 -14.55 -5.67
N VAL A 363 0.35 -13.28 -6.04
CA VAL A 363 -0.95 -12.60 -6.09
C VAL A 363 -1.82 -13.18 -7.22
N GLN A 364 -1.22 -13.45 -8.38
CA GLN A 364 -1.92 -14.05 -9.51
C GLN A 364 -2.38 -15.48 -9.18
N ASP A 365 -1.54 -16.29 -8.55
CA ASP A 365 -1.91 -17.66 -8.14
C ASP A 365 -3.06 -17.68 -7.12
N GLN A 366 -3.14 -16.69 -6.22
CA GLN A 366 -4.29 -16.54 -5.31
C GLN A 366 -5.57 -16.07 -6.02
N ALA A 367 -5.46 -15.11 -6.94
CA ALA A 367 -6.62 -14.62 -7.67
C ALA A 367 -7.30 -15.73 -8.50
N TRP A 368 -6.53 -16.70 -9.00
CA TRP A 368 -7.02 -17.81 -9.82
C TRP A 368 -7.49 -19.03 -9.01
N SER A 369 -7.04 -19.21 -7.76
CA SER A 369 -7.47 -20.32 -6.90
C SER A 369 -8.90 -20.15 -6.37
N HIS A 370 -9.41 -18.92 -6.31
CA HIS A 370 -10.81 -18.64 -5.95
C HIS A 370 -11.85 -19.17 -6.95
N GLN A 371 -11.45 -19.54 -8.17
CA GLN A 371 -12.36 -20.01 -9.22
C GLN A 371 -12.25 -21.52 -9.50
N ARG A 372 -11.28 -22.23 -8.90
CA ARG A 372 -11.14 -23.69 -9.03
C ARG A 372 -11.25 -24.37 -7.67
N SER A 373 -12.43 -24.96 -7.44
CA SER A 373 -12.68 -25.94 -6.38
C SER A 373 -11.91 -27.25 -6.64
N SER A 374 -10.58 -27.24 -6.56
CA SER A 374 -9.79 -28.47 -6.40
C SER A 374 -8.29 -28.17 -6.25
N ALA A 375 -7.78 -28.39 -5.04
CA ALA A 375 -6.47 -28.98 -4.76
C ALA A 375 -5.18 -28.20 -5.10
N THR A 376 -5.14 -26.87 -4.94
CA THR A 376 -3.87 -26.18 -4.64
C THR A 376 -3.93 -25.62 -3.23
N THR A 377 -3.47 -26.44 -2.30
CA THR A 377 -3.45 -26.20 -0.85
C THR A 377 -2.53 -25.02 -0.52
N SER A 378 -3.13 -23.85 -0.33
CA SER A 378 -2.52 -22.86 0.57
C SER A 378 -2.45 -23.51 1.95
N PRO A 379 -1.34 -23.38 2.70
CA PRO A 379 -1.21 -24.02 4.01
C PRO A 379 -2.34 -23.52 4.91
N ILE A 380 -3.21 -24.43 5.35
CA ILE A 380 -4.29 -24.13 6.29
C ILE A 380 -3.62 -23.66 7.58
N LEU A 381 -3.83 -22.39 7.92
CA LEU A 381 -3.32 -21.83 9.17
C LEU A 381 -4.17 -22.44 10.30
N GLN A 382 -3.63 -23.45 10.98
CA GLN A 382 -4.27 -24.09 12.11
C GLN A 382 -3.53 -23.72 13.40
N PHE A 383 -4.28 -23.40 14.44
CA PHE A 383 -3.76 -23.17 15.79
C PHE A 383 -4.26 -24.29 16.70
N GLY A 384 -3.49 -25.38 16.77
CA GLY A 384 -3.93 -26.59 17.46
C GLY A 384 -5.04 -27.30 16.68
N VAL A 385 -6.23 -27.43 17.29
CA VAL A 385 -7.42 -28.04 16.66
C VAL A 385 -8.31 -26.99 15.99
N PHE A 386 -7.98 -25.70 16.12
CA PHE A 386 -8.76 -24.61 15.52
C PHE A 386 -8.32 -24.39 14.08
N GLU A 387 -9.23 -24.66 13.14
CA GLU A 387 -9.11 -24.23 11.76
C GLU A 387 -9.60 -22.78 11.67
N LEU A 388 -8.76 -21.90 11.13
CA LEU A 388 -9.19 -20.55 10.81
C LEU A 388 -10.24 -20.60 9.69
N ASP A 389 -11.23 -19.72 9.79
CA ASP A 389 -12.19 -19.55 8.72
C ASP A 389 -11.45 -19.13 7.42
N PRO A 390 -11.85 -19.62 6.24
CA PRO A 390 -11.21 -19.27 4.97
C PRO A 390 -11.08 -17.75 4.74
N GLU A 391 -12.06 -16.95 5.17
CA GLU A 391 -11.99 -15.49 5.04
C GLU A 391 -10.93 -14.88 5.95
N GLU A 392 -10.80 -15.38 7.18
CA GLU A 392 -9.76 -14.98 8.13
C GLU A 392 -8.38 -15.36 7.62
N GLN A 393 -8.23 -16.56 7.06
CA GLN A 393 -6.98 -17.04 6.46
C GLN A 393 -6.54 -16.15 5.26
N ILE A 394 -7.50 -15.73 4.42
CA ILE A 394 -7.25 -14.79 3.32
C ILE A 394 -6.83 -13.42 3.88
N SER A 395 -7.54 -12.92 4.88
CA SER A 395 -7.24 -11.63 5.53
C SER A 395 -5.83 -11.61 6.14
N MET A 396 -5.47 -12.67 6.87
CA MET A 396 -4.13 -12.84 7.44
C MET A 396 -3.06 -12.89 6.35
N THR A 397 -3.29 -13.65 5.29
CA THR A 397 -2.36 -13.78 4.17
C THR A 397 -2.13 -12.44 3.45
N LYS A 398 -3.21 -11.71 3.15
CA LYS A 398 -3.13 -10.35 2.59
C LYS A 398 -2.32 -9.42 3.49
N ARG A 399 -2.52 -9.50 4.82
CA ARG A 399 -1.79 -8.68 5.79
C ARG A 399 -0.29 -9.02 5.83
N ILE A 400 0.06 -10.30 5.75
CA ILE A 400 1.46 -10.75 5.70
C ILE A 400 2.12 -10.23 4.42
N LEU A 401 1.49 -10.45 3.27
CA LEU A 401 1.99 -9.99 1.97
C LEU A 401 2.16 -8.47 1.94
N HIS A 402 1.15 -7.72 2.41
CA HIS A 402 1.21 -6.27 2.49
C HIS A 402 2.41 -5.79 3.31
N LYS A 403 2.65 -6.38 4.49
CA LYS A 403 3.81 -6.04 5.32
C LYS A 403 5.14 -6.29 4.61
N GLU A 404 5.26 -7.40 3.87
CA GLU A 404 6.50 -7.72 3.15
C GLU A 404 6.72 -6.80 1.93
N VAL A 405 5.67 -6.46 1.19
CA VAL A 405 5.75 -5.45 0.12
C VAL A 405 6.16 -4.08 0.68
N GLN A 406 5.63 -3.68 1.84
CA GLN A 406 6.03 -2.44 2.50
C GLN A 406 7.52 -2.41 2.87
N ARG A 407 8.11 -3.56 3.27
CA ARG A 407 9.56 -3.65 3.50
C ARG A 407 10.36 -3.42 2.22
N ALA A 408 9.93 -4.04 1.10
CA ALA A 408 10.56 -3.83 -0.20
C ALA A 408 10.48 -2.35 -0.64
N LEU A 409 9.33 -1.71 -0.46
CA LEU A 409 9.14 -0.29 -0.75
C LEU A 409 10.07 0.61 0.06
N LYS A 410 10.32 0.28 1.33
CA LYS A 410 11.29 1.03 2.16
C LYS A 410 12.69 0.98 1.56
N ILE A 411 13.14 -0.20 1.10
CA ILE A 411 14.45 -0.36 0.46
C ILE A 411 14.52 0.42 -0.86
N VAL A 412 13.46 0.37 -1.67
CA VAL A 412 13.35 1.16 -2.91
C VAL A 412 13.46 2.66 -2.60
N HIS A 413 12.82 3.14 -1.54
CA HIS A 413 12.86 4.55 -1.17
C HIS A 413 14.25 5.00 -0.74
N GLU A 414 14.94 4.22 0.10
CA GLU A 414 16.33 4.51 0.48
C GLU A 414 17.26 4.46 -0.74
N PHE A 415 17.16 3.43 -1.57
CA PHE A 415 17.91 3.34 -2.83
C PHE A 415 17.68 4.57 -3.73
N SER A 416 16.43 5.02 -3.83
CA SER A 416 16.06 6.20 -4.62
C SER A 416 16.70 7.50 -4.10
N LYS A 417 16.90 7.62 -2.78
CA LYS A 417 17.64 8.75 -2.19
C LYS A 417 19.12 8.68 -2.57
N ASP A 418 19.73 7.51 -2.51
CA ASP A 418 21.16 7.32 -2.83
C ASP A 418 21.47 7.66 -4.30
N VAL A 419 20.61 7.22 -5.22
CA VAL A 419 20.71 7.56 -6.65
C VAL A 419 20.58 9.08 -6.89
N ARG A 420 19.68 9.77 -6.17
CA ARG A 420 19.52 11.22 -6.29
C ARG A 420 20.66 12.01 -5.65
N GLY A 421 21.17 11.57 -4.50
CA GLY A 421 22.28 12.22 -3.79
C GLY A 421 23.58 12.19 -4.60
N THR A 422 23.89 11.06 -5.21
CA THR A 422 25.08 10.89 -6.06
C THR A 422 25.06 11.74 -7.34
N GLY A 423 23.86 12.05 -7.87
CA GLY A 423 23.69 12.94 -9.03
C GLY A 423 24.01 14.41 -8.71
N ALA A 424 23.50 14.91 -7.58
CA ALA A 424 23.69 16.31 -7.18
C ALA A 424 25.16 16.65 -6.84
N ASP A 425 25.87 15.73 -6.18
CA ASP A 425 27.28 15.93 -5.83
C ASP A 425 28.22 15.71 -7.01
N GLY A 426 27.86 14.80 -7.95
CA GLY A 426 28.57 14.64 -9.21
C GLY A 426 28.51 15.89 -10.09
N GLN A 427 27.35 16.55 -10.15
CA GLN A 427 27.15 17.77 -10.93
C GLN A 427 27.91 18.96 -10.34
N LYS A 428 27.96 19.08 -8.99
CA LYS A 428 28.78 20.09 -8.31
C LYS A 428 30.29 19.90 -8.52
N ARG A 429 30.78 18.67 -8.51
CA ARG A 429 32.20 18.38 -8.82
C ARG A 429 32.56 18.66 -10.28
N LEU A 430 31.66 18.35 -11.22
CA LEU A 430 31.89 18.66 -12.64
C LEU A 430 31.93 20.17 -12.88
N VAL A 431 31.05 20.93 -12.22
CA VAL A 431 31.04 22.40 -12.29
C VAL A 431 32.30 23.00 -11.65
N ALA A 432 32.82 22.41 -10.57
CA ALA A 432 34.08 22.84 -9.97
C ALA A 432 35.31 22.55 -10.87
N GLN A 433 35.30 21.46 -11.64
CA GLN A 433 36.40 21.11 -12.55
C GLN A 433 36.38 21.86 -13.90
N ILE A 434 35.24 22.45 -14.28
CA ILE A 434 35.11 23.28 -15.49
C ILE A 434 35.42 24.77 -15.18
N GLY A 435 35.53 25.13 -13.90
CA GLY A 435 35.83 26.48 -13.41
C GLY A 435 37.30 26.76 -13.07
N GLU A 436 38.19 25.80 -13.27
CA GLU A 436 39.66 25.95 -13.29
C GLU A 436 40.17 25.80 -14.72
#